data_AF-A0A1M3MFM9-F1
#
_entry.id   AF-A0A1M3MFM9-F1
#
_cell.length_a   1.000
_cell.length_b   1.000
_cell.length_c   1.000
_cell.angle_alpha   90.00
_cell.angle_beta   90.00
_cell.angle_gamma   90.00
#
_symmetry.space_group_name_H-M   'P 1'
#
loop_
_entity.id
_entity.type
_entity.pdbx_description
1 polymer ?
#
loop_
_entity_poly.entity_id
_entity_poly.type
_entity_poly.pdbx_seq_one_letter_code
_entity_poly.pdbx_strand_id
1 'polypeptide(L)'
;MNKILKFIANKSVQRIFYFTLLLVYNLLIVLNRGIKGDSSIGIPFVWVWIIPTIILIYQTIFNNKIGWYAFFLLYVFYVILTIKSITAWIMWKCDAVIECLLESIPLWLILFAFGWLLYLISPFSKVTNKQKHRKQTE
;
A
#
# COMPACT_ATOMS: atom_id res chain seq x y z
N MET A 1 15.40 16.50 -12.00
CA MET A 1 14.31 15.93 -11.19
C MET A 1 13.07 16.80 -11.37
N ASN A 2 11.96 16.22 -11.88
CA ASN A 2 10.78 16.98 -12.32
C ASN A 2 10.14 17.77 -11.16
N LYS A 3 9.59 18.98 -11.39
CA LYS A 3 9.00 19.84 -10.33
C LYS A 3 7.97 19.09 -9.48
N ILE A 4 7.17 18.24 -10.12
CA ILE A 4 6.14 17.38 -9.52
C ILE A 4 6.76 16.38 -8.53
N LEU A 5 7.84 15.69 -8.92
CA LEU A 5 8.55 14.75 -8.04
C LEU A 5 9.12 15.42 -6.79
N LYS A 6 9.58 16.68 -6.90
CA LYS A 6 10.07 17.45 -5.75
C LYS A 6 8.93 17.80 -4.79
N PHE A 7 7.74 18.11 -5.31
CA PHE A 7 6.54 18.39 -4.53
C PHE A 7 6.03 17.15 -3.79
N ILE A 8 5.86 16.03 -4.48
CA ILE A 8 5.35 14.77 -3.89
C ILE A 8 6.34 14.22 -2.84
N ALA A 9 7.63 14.42 -3.05
CA ALA A 9 8.65 13.95 -2.12
C ALA A 9 8.97 14.94 -0.98
N ASN A 10 8.12 15.96 -0.79
CA ASN A 10 8.16 16.86 0.36
C ASN A 10 7.54 16.17 1.59
N LYS A 11 8.26 16.15 2.71
CA LYS A 11 7.81 15.48 3.95
C LYS A 11 6.48 16.01 4.48
N SER A 12 6.23 17.32 4.39
CA SER A 12 4.98 17.91 4.89
C SER A 12 3.79 17.51 4.03
N VAL A 13 3.96 17.51 2.70
CA VAL A 13 2.92 17.05 1.75
C VAL A 13 2.61 15.58 1.97
N GLN A 14 3.63 14.75 2.17
CA GLN A 14 3.44 13.32 2.49
C GLN A 14 2.67 13.13 3.81
N ARG A 15 2.96 13.91 4.86
CA ARG A 15 2.23 13.83 6.14
C ARG A 15 0.76 14.21 5.98
N ILE A 16 0.47 15.27 5.23
CA ILE A 16 -0.91 15.67 4.90
C ILE A 16 -1.61 14.54 4.13
N PHE A 17 -0.92 13.94 3.16
CA PHE A 17 -1.46 12.82 2.39
C PHE A 17 -1.78 11.60 3.29
N TYR A 18 -0.88 11.22 4.23
CA TYR A 18 -1.16 10.14 5.17
C TYR A 18 -2.30 10.46 6.12
N PHE A 19 -2.41 11.71 6.56
CA PHE A 19 -3.52 12.15 7.41
C PHE A 19 -4.86 12.07 6.67
N THR A 20 -4.91 12.54 5.42
CA THR A 20 -6.10 12.40 4.58
C THR A 20 -6.44 10.93 4.35
N LEU A 21 -5.46 10.08 4.07
CA LEU A 21 -5.65 8.63 3.95
C LEU A 21 -6.20 8.02 5.25
N LEU A 22 -5.66 8.41 6.41
CA LEU A 22 -6.13 7.96 7.72
C LEU A 22 -7.61 8.30 7.93
N LEU A 23 -8.01 9.54 7.61
CA LEU A 23 -9.39 9.99 7.75
C LEU A 23 -10.32 9.23 6.80
N VAL A 24 -9.98 9.17 5.52
CA VAL A 24 -10.79 8.47 4.50
C VAL A 24 -10.90 6.99 4.84
N TYR A 25 -9.80 6.35 5.22
CA TYR A 25 -9.78 4.94 5.58
C TYR A 25 -10.70 4.65 6.78
N ASN A 26 -10.58 5.41 7.87
CA ASN A 26 -11.43 5.23 9.05
C ASN A 26 -12.91 5.54 8.74
N LEU A 27 -13.18 6.56 7.91
CA LEU A 27 -14.55 6.87 7.48
C LEU A 27 -15.17 5.71 6.70
N LEU A 28 -14.45 5.15 5.73
CA LEU A 28 -14.91 3.99 4.96
C LEU A 28 -15.20 2.77 5.85
N ILE A 29 -14.36 2.54 6.86
CA ILE A 29 -14.54 1.45 7.83
C ILE A 29 -15.83 1.65 8.65
N VAL A 30 -16.08 2.86 9.14
CA VAL A 30 -17.30 3.18 9.90
C VAL A 30 -18.56 3.01 9.02
N LEU A 31 -18.50 3.44 7.75
CA LEU A 31 -19.63 3.37 6.83
C LEU A 31 -19.96 1.94 6.34
N ASN A 32 -18.97 1.04 6.25
CA ASN A 32 -19.17 -0.24 5.54
C ASN A 32 -19.84 -1.35 6.37
N ARG A 33 -19.78 -1.34 7.72
CA ARG A 33 -20.50 -2.25 8.66
C ARG A 33 -20.04 -2.19 10.12
N GLY A 34 -19.05 -1.35 10.46
CA GLY A 34 -18.38 -1.42 11.77
C GLY A 34 -17.39 -2.60 11.88
N ILE A 35 -16.70 -2.72 13.00
CA ILE A 35 -15.49 -3.56 13.16
C ILE A 35 -15.82 -5.05 13.43
N LYS A 36 -17.04 -5.51 13.13
CA LYS A 36 -17.51 -6.85 13.49
C LYS A 36 -17.55 -7.79 12.28
N GLY A 37 -16.98 -8.98 12.46
CA GLY A 37 -16.95 -10.05 11.47
C GLY A 37 -15.55 -10.34 10.94
N ASP A 38 -15.47 -11.36 10.09
CA ASP A 38 -14.27 -11.69 9.35
C ASP A 38 -14.22 -10.89 8.06
N SER A 39 -13.01 -10.49 7.67
CA SER A 39 -12.77 -9.96 6.34
C SER A 39 -12.98 -11.05 5.29
N SER A 40 -13.21 -10.66 4.03
CA SER A 40 -13.26 -11.55 2.88
C SER A 40 -11.98 -12.38 2.67
N ILE A 41 -10.93 -12.11 3.44
CA ILE A 41 -9.64 -12.77 3.43
C ILE A 41 -9.45 -13.72 4.65
N GLY A 42 -10.49 -13.90 5.47
CA GLY A 42 -10.48 -14.83 6.62
C GLY A 42 -9.66 -14.36 7.82
N ILE A 43 -9.34 -13.06 7.88
CA ILE A 43 -8.72 -12.41 9.04
C ILE A 43 -9.80 -11.58 9.75
N PRO A 44 -9.86 -11.58 11.10
CA PRO A 44 -10.80 -10.72 11.81
C PRO A 44 -10.65 -9.27 11.37
N PHE A 45 -11.76 -8.63 11.01
CA PHE A 45 -11.76 -7.31 10.40
C PHE A 45 -11.10 -6.24 11.30
N VAL A 46 -11.12 -6.45 12.62
CA VAL A 46 -10.38 -5.66 13.62
C VAL A 46 -8.90 -5.54 13.28
N TRP A 47 -8.23 -6.62 12.89
CA TRP A 47 -6.80 -6.60 12.56
C TRP A 47 -6.52 -5.92 11.23
N VAL A 48 -7.40 -6.15 10.24
CA VAL A 48 -7.38 -5.48 8.94
C VAL A 48 -7.52 -3.97 9.13
N TRP A 49 -8.22 -3.51 10.16
CA TRP A 49 -8.39 -2.10 10.50
C TRP A 49 -7.26 -1.53 11.36
N ILE A 50 -6.91 -2.18 12.48
CA ILE A 50 -5.96 -1.66 13.46
C ILE A 50 -4.55 -1.54 12.86
N ILE A 51 -4.08 -2.55 12.14
CA ILE A 51 -2.69 -2.59 11.66
C ILE A 51 -2.41 -1.44 10.67
N PRO A 52 -3.21 -1.21 9.60
CA PRO A 52 -3.02 -0.07 8.72
C PRO A 52 -3.20 1.27 9.43
N THR A 53 -4.14 1.36 10.38
CA THR A 53 -4.39 2.59 11.15
C THR A 53 -3.17 2.99 11.97
N ILE A 54 -2.54 2.05 12.70
CA ILE A 54 -1.33 2.32 13.48
C ILE A 54 -0.19 2.81 12.56
N ILE A 55 -0.01 2.16 11.41
CA ILE A 55 1.04 2.53 10.45
C ILE A 55 0.79 3.93 9.87
N LEU A 56 -0.46 4.26 9.53
CA LEU A 56 -0.86 5.58 9.03
C LEU A 56 -0.66 6.68 10.08
N ILE A 57 -1.03 6.43 11.35
CA ILE A 57 -0.77 7.36 12.47
C ILE A 57 0.74 7.59 12.61
N TYR A 58 1.53 6.51 12.66
CA TYR A 58 2.98 6.60 12.77
C TYR A 58 3.59 7.43 11.64
N GLN A 59 3.14 7.22 10.41
CA GLN A 59 3.64 7.94 9.24
C GLN A 59 3.18 9.39 9.17
N THR A 60 2.01 9.71 9.73
CA THR A 60 1.54 11.09 9.90
C THR A 60 2.45 11.87 10.86
N ILE A 61 2.88 11.24 11.97
CA ILE A 61 3.71 11.88 13.00
C ILE A 61 5.18 11.94 12.58
N PHE A 62 5.78 10.79 12.26
CA PHE A 62 7.23 10.68 12.11
C PHE A 62 7.70 10.85 10.66
N ASN A 63 6.96 10.31 9.68
CA ASN A 63 7.34 10.24 8.26
C ASN A 63 8.82 9.88 8.05
N ASN A 64 9.19 8.66 8.44
CA ASN A 64 10.57 8.19 8.45
C ASN A 64 10.72 6.81 7.76
N LYS A 65 11.97 6.37 7.59
CA LYS A 65 12.28 5.09 6.91
C LYS A 65 11.63 3.87 7.57
N ILE A 66 11.47 3.86 8.89
CA ILE A 66 10.88 2.75 9.63
C ILE A 66 9.40 2.61 9.29
N GLY A 67 8.66 3.73 9.26
CA GLY A 67 7.27 3.73 8.83
C GLY A 67 7.10 3.29 7.38
N TRP A 68 8.09 3.58 6.53
CA TRP A 68 8.12 3.13 5.14
C TRP A 68 8.31 1.62 5.03
N TYR A 69 9.19 1.03 5.85
CA TYR A 69 9.32 -0.42 5.92
C TYR A 69 8.04 -1.09 6.41
N ALA A 70 7.36 -0.51 7.40
CA ALA A 70 6.08 -1.02 7.88
C ALA A 70 5.01 -0.98 6.77
N PHE A 71 4.93 0.10 5.99
CA PHE A 71 4.04 0.16 4.82
C PHE A 71 4.38 -0.88 3.76
N PHE A 72 5.67 -1.08 3.48
CA PHE A 72 6.10 -2.06 2.50
C PHE A 72 5.76 -3.49 2.95
N LEU A 73 6.01 -3.82 4.22
CA LEU A 73 5.62 -5.10 4.81
C LEU A 73 4.11 -5.32 4.74
N LEU A 74 3.32 -4.29 5.10
CA LEU A 74 1.87 -4.33 5.03
C LEU A 74 1.40 -4.57 3.59
N TYR A 75 2.01 -3.89 2.61
CA TYR A 75 1.73 -4.08 1.20
C TYR A 75 2.02 -5.51 0.74
N VAL A 76 3.21 -6.04 1.04
CA VAL A 76 3.60 -7.42 0.68
C VAL A 76 2.63 -8.42 1.31
N PHE A 77 2.26 -8.23 2.57
CA PHE A 77 1.30 -9.07 3.26
C PHE A 77 -0.06 -9.06 2.56
N TYR A 78 -0.61 -7.88 2.22
CA TYR A 78 -1.87 -7.78 1.47
C TYR A 78 -1.78 -8.37 0.06
N VAL A 79 -0.65 -8.23 -0.63
CA VAL A 79 -0.43 -8.88 -1.93
C VAL A 79 -0.51 -10.39 -1.80
N ILE A 80 0.21 -11.00 -0.85
CA ILE A 80 0.19 -12.46 -0.63
C ILE A 80 -1.24 -12.94 -0.33
N LEU A 81 -1.95 -12.21 0.54
CA LEU A 81 -3.33 -12.52 0.88
C LEU A 81 -4.28 -12.42 -0.30
N THR A 82 -4.12 -11.39 -1.12
CA THR A 82 -4.91 -11.19 -2.33
C THR A 82 -4.67 -12.31 -3.33
N ILE A 83 -3.40 -12.69 -3.54
CA ILE A 83 -3.03 -13.83 -4.39
C ILE A 83 -3.70 -15.09 -3.87
N LYS A 84 -3.56 -15.40 -2.58
CA LYS A 84 -4.20 -16.58 -1.96
C LYS A 84 -5.72 -16.59 -2.19
N SER A 85 -6.37 -15.44 -2.02
CA SER A 85 -7.83 -15.31 -2.22
C SER A 85 -8.23 -15.54 -3.68
N ILE A 86 -7.49 -14.98 -4.64
CA ILE A 86 -7.74 -15.19 -6.07
C ILE A 86 -7.50 -16.64 -6.44
N THR A 87 -6.39 -17.25 -5.99
CA THR A 87 -6.09 -18.67 -6.25
C THR A 87 -7.18 -19.58 -5.69
N ALA A 88 -7.65 -19.32 -4.47
CA ALA A 88 -8.74 -20.09 -3.88
C ALA A 88 -10.04 -19.96 -4.69
N TRP A 89 -10.35 -18.74 -5.15
CA TRP A 89 -11.53 -18.48 -5.97
C TRP A 89 -11.45 -19.19 -7.33
N ILE A 90 -10.31 -19.11 -8.02
CA ILE A 90 -10.08 -19.80 -9.30
C ILE A 90 -10.20 -21.32 -9.13
N MET A 91 -9.56 -21.90 -8.10
CA MET A 91 -9.56 -23.35 -7.90
C MET A 91 -10.93 -23.93 -7.51
N TRP A 92 -11.77 -23.15 -6.79
CA TRP A 92 -13.01 -23.68 -6.20
C TRP A 92 -14.29 -23.27 -6.91
N LYS A 93 -14.28 -22.17 -7.68
CA LYS A 93 -15.50 -21.59 -8.24
C LYS A 93 -15.47 -21.32 -9.74
N CYS A 94 -14.37 -21.58 -10.42
CA CYS A 94 -14.23 -21.20 -11.81
C CYS A 94 -14.03 -22.39 -12.74
N ASP A 95 -15.07 -22.69 -13.53
CA ASP A 95 -15.00 -23.70 -14.60
C ASP A 95 -14.13 -23.22 -15.78
N ALA A 96 -14.10 -21.90 -16.03
CA ALA A 96 -13.33 -21.26 -17.09
C ALA A 96 -12.15 -20.45 -16.53
N VAL A 97 -11.06 -21.14 -16.17
CA VAL A 97 -9.86 -20.56 -15.53
C VAL A 97 -9.34 -19.29 -16.22
N ILE A 98 -9.39 -19.23 -17.57
CA ILE A 98 -8.91 -18.09 -18.36
C ILE A 98 -9.74 -16.82 -18.12
N GLU A 99 -11.07 -16.94 -18.08
CA GLU A 99 -11.99 -15.80 -17.87
C GLU A 99 -11.80 -15.20 -16.48
N CYS A 100 -11.72 -16.05 -15.45
CA CYS A 100 -11.43 -15.63 -14.09
C CYS A 100 -10.05 -14.97 -13.93
N LEU A 101 -9.05 -15.42 -14.70
CA LEU A 101 -7.74 -14.79 -14.73
C LEU A 101 -7.84 -13.38 -15.34
N LEU A 102 -8.61 -13.21 -16.40
CA LEU A 102 -8.90 -11.92 -17.03
C LEU A 102 -9.64 -10.96 -16.08
N GLU A 103 -10.64 -11.46 -15.33
CA GLU A 103 -11.34 -10.67 -14.32
C GLU A 103 -10.43 -10.20 -13.18
N SER A 104 -9.33 -10.89 -12.92
CA SER A 104 -8.36 -10.49 -11.90
C SER A 104 -7.38 -9.39 -12.38
N ILE A 105 -7.25 -9.14 -13.69
CA ILE A 105 -6.29 -8.17 -14.28
C ILE A 105 -6.45 -6.75 -13.71
N PRO A 106 -7.66 -6.18 -13.56
CA PRO A 106 -7.83 -4.85 -12.97
C PRO A 106 -7.24 -4.78 -11.56
N LEU A 107 -7.38 -5.85 -10.78
CA LEU A 107 -6.84 -5.92 -9.43
C LEU A 107 -5.30 -5.92 -9.43
N TRP A 108 -4.69 -6.67 -10.36
CA TRP A 108 -3.24 -6.67 -10.56
C TRP A 108 -2.71 -5.30 -10.97
N LEU A 109 -3.41 -4.59 -11.85
CA LEU A 109 -3.06 -3.23 -12.26
C LEU A 109 -3.10 -2.26 -11.08
N ILE A 110 -4.11 -2.36 -10.21
CA ILE A 110 -4.23 -1.54 -9.01
C ILE A 110 -3.09 -1.83 -8.03
N LEU A 111 -2.80 -3.11 -7.75
CA LEU A 111 -1.69 -3.50 -6.88
C LEU A 111 -0.36 -2.98 -7.41
N PHE A 112 -0.10 -3.17 -8.71
CA PHE A 112 1.13 -2.70 -9.35
C PHE A 112 1.25 -1.17 -9.30
N ALA A 113 0.18 -0.44 -9.61
CA ALA A 113 0.16 1.02 -9.53
C ALA A 113 0.45 1.52 -8.11
N PHE A 114 -0.12 0.86 -7.09
CA PHE A 114 0.13 1.20 -5.70
C PHE A 114 1.57 0.90 -5.28
N GLY A 115 2.13 -0.26 -5.65
CA GLY A 115 3.52 -0.60 -5.41
C GLY A 115 4.50 0.36 -6.10
N TRP A 116 4.19 0.76 -7.33
CA TRP A 116 4.94 1.79 -8.06
C TRP A 116 4.90 3.14 -7.36
N LEU A 117 3.73 3.54 -6.86
CA LEU A 117 3.56 4.75 -6.08
C LEU A 117 4.46 4.69 -4.83
N LEU A 118 4.37 3.63 -4.02
CA LEU A 118 5.23 3.41 -2.84
C LEU A 118 6.72 3.54 -3.19
N TYR A 119 7.16 2.99 -4.32
CA TYR A 119 8.55 3.11 -4.79
C TYR A 119 8.95 4.56 -5.10
N LEU A 120 8.07 5.34 -5.76
CA LEU A 120 8.35 6.74 -6.11
C LEU A 120 8.47 7.67 -4.91
N ILE A 121 7.63 7.46 -3.88
CA ILE A 121 7.60 8.31 -2.69
C ILE A 121 8.52 7.81 -1.57
N SER A 122 9.06 6.61 -1.73
CA SER A 122 10.02 5.99 -0.84
C SER A 122 11.30 6.84 -0.69
N PRO A 123 11.78 7.03 0.56
CA PRO A 123 13.03 7.72 0.83
C PRO A 123 14.25 6.94 0.31
N PHE A 124 14.11 5.66 -0.05
CA PHE A 124 15.20 4.81 -0.53
C PHE A 124 15.66 5.18 -1.95
N SER A 125 14.75 5.64 -2.82
CA SER A 125 15.07 6.09 -4.19
C SER A 125 16.07 7.26 -4.22
N LYS A 126 15.97 8.20 -3.28
CA LYS A 126 16.84 9.39 -3.22
C LYS A 126 18.26 9.09 -2.72
N VAL A 127 18.46 8.02 -1.93
CA VAL A 127 19.79 7.65 -1.40
C VAL A 127 20.68 7.11 -2.51
N THR A 128 20.12 6.27 -3.39
CA THR A 128 20.84 5.68 -4.52
C THR A 128 21.33 6.74 -5.52
N ASN A 129 20.52 7.76 -5.81
CA ASN A 129 20.92 8.85 -6.71
C ASN A 129 21.97 9.80 -6.11
N LYS A 130 21.94 10.04 -4.79
CA LYS A 130 23.00 10.83 -4.12
C LYS A 130 24.35 10.11 -4.12
N GLN A 131 24.36 8.79 -3.91
CA GLN A 131 25.60 8.00 -3.97
C GLN A 131 26.15 7.90 -5.40
N LYS A 132 25.29 7.85 -6.42
CA LYS A 132 25.72 7.79 -7.82
C LYS A 132 26.38 9.09 -8.29
N HIS A 133 25.87 10.24 -7.86
CA HIS A 133 26.51 11.53 -8.16
C HIS A 133 27.86 11.72 -7.45
N ARG A 134 28.00 11.25 -6.20
CA ARG A 134 29.26 11.39 -5.45
C ARG A 134 30.41 10.57 -6.07
N LYS A 135 30.11 9.40 -6.62
CA LYS A 135 31.08 8.57 -7.37
C LYS A 135 31.46 9.11 -8.77
N GLN A 136 30.78 10.14 -9.27
CA GLN A 136 31.12 10.80 -10.54
C GLN A 136 31.87 12.13 -10.33
N THR A 137 32.04 12.56 -9.08
CA THR A 137 32.77 13.79 -8.71
C THR A 137 34.08 13.52 -7.98
N GLU A 138 34.40 12.25 -7.74
CA GLU A 138 35.70 11.72 -7.31
C GLU A 138 36.35 11.02 -8.51
#